data_AF-A0A0M1JNG0-F1
#
_entry.id   AF-A0A0M1JNG0-F1
#
_cell.length_a   1.000
_cell.length_b   1.000
_cell.length_c   1.000
_cell.angle_alpha   90.00
_cell.angle_beta   90.00
_cell.angle_gamma   90.00
#
_symmetry.space_group_name_H-M   'P 1'
#
loop_
_entity.id
_entity.type
_entity.pdbx_description
1 polymer ?
#
loop_
_entity_poly.entity_id
_entity_poly.type
_entity_poly.pdbx_seq_one_letter_code
_entity_poly.pdbx_strand_id
1 'polypeptide(L)'
;MANLITVNSECFGSLDISGAEKVIKPWQQDAMAACSAELKFQIDYPREPTDPRELSEIPEIRMWFIRLDACYPWLPVCLDWKSGELARYTAMLVPHQFHRTEGIQYNPEALEIFLMHKIFAIAQWLKSQGLPSKSKLMSMANLLGYDLDESLFDFLETDA
;
A
#
# COMPACT_ATOMS: atom_id res chain seq x y z
N MET A 1 -7.36 -5.54 18.34
CA MET A 1 -8.44 -4.87 17.58
C MET A 1 -8.00 -4.83 16.14
N ALA A 2 -8.82 -5.29 15.20
CA ALA A 2 -8.46 -5.25 13.78
C ALA A 2 -8.57 -3.81 13.28
N ASN A 3 -7.50 -3.26 12.73
CA ASN A 3 -7.52 -1.94 12.12
C ASN A 3 -8.17 -2.06 10.74
N LEU A 4 -9.40 -1.57 10.61
CA LEU A 4 -10.24 -1.75 9.42
C LEU A 4 -10.69 -0.40 8.88
N ILE A 5 -10.48 -0.18 7.58
CA ILE A 5 -11.05 0.93 6.84
C ILE A 5 -12.17 0.38 5.95
N THR A 6 -13.40 0.81 6.21
CA THR A 6 -14.55 0.51 5.36
C THR A 6 -14.69 1.59 4.30
N VAL A 7 -14.77 1.19 3.04
CA VAL A 7 -14.89 2.08 1.88
C VAL A 7 -16.08 1.63 1.05
N ASN A 8 -17.04 2.52 0.85
CA ASN A 8 -18.26 2.22 0.09
C ASN A 8 -18.32 3.04 -1.20
N SER A 9 -19.39 2.87 -1.98
CA SER A 9 -19.61 3.58 -3.25
C SER A 9 -19.57 5.11 -3.15
N GLU A 10 -20.06 5.67 -2.05
CA GLU A 10 -20.07 7.12 -1.84
C GLU A 10 -18.64 7.66 -1.68
N CYS A 11 -17.80 6.92 -0.95
CA CYS A 11 -16.37 7.23 -0.83
C CYS A 11 -15.69 7.24 -2.20
N PHE A 12 -15.95 6.23 -3.05
CA PHE A 12 -15.35 6.16 -4.38
C PHE A 12 -15.82 7.32 -5.29
N GLY A 13 -17.12 7.62 -5.32
CA GLY A 13 -17.68 8.66 -6.18
C GLY A 13 -17.24 10.09 -5.84
N SER A 14 -16.94 10.36 -4.56
CA SER A 14 -16.47 11.67 -4.07
C SER A 14 -14.96 11.72 -3.81
N LEU A 15 -14.27 10.59 -4.04
CA LEU A 15 -12.92 10.31 -3.58
C LEU A 15 -12.72 10.50 -2.07
N ASP A 16 -13.76 10.58 -1.23
CA ASP A 16 -13.63 10.90 0.19
C ASP A 16 -12.78 9.87 0.96
N ILE A 17 -11.65 10.31 1.50
CA ILE A 17 -10.74 9.51 2.34
C ILE A 17 -10.91 9.78 3.83
N SER A 18 -11.84 10.65 4.25
CA SER A 18 -11.98 11.09 5.66
C SER A 18 -12.14 9.93 6.65
N GLY A 19 -12.81 8.84 6.23
CA GLY A 19 -12.90 7.60 7.01
C GLY A 19 -11.55 6.93 7.23
N ALA A 20 -10.72 6.85 6.19
CA ALA A 20 -9.35 6.34 6.28
C ALA A 20 -8.47 7.23 7.15
N GLU A 21 -8.58 8.56 7.00
CA GLU A 21 -7.80 9.52 7.79
C GLU A 21 -8.04 9.34 9.29
N LYS A 22 -9.28 9.10 9.72
CA LYS A 22 -9.60 8.85 11.14
C LYS A 22 -8.87 7.64 11.71
N VAL A 23 -8.69 6.59 10.90
CA VAL A 23 -8.00 5.35 11.31
C VAL A 23 -6.48 5.54 11.27
N ILE A 24 -5.96 6.25 10.27
CA ILE A 24 -4.52 6.38 9.99
C ILE A 24 -3.87 7.49 10.86
N LYS A 25 -4.62 8.53 11.21
CA LYS A 25 -4.11 9.72 11.94
C LYS A 25 -3.27 9.39 13.19
N PRO A 26 -3.64 8.43 14.05
CA PRO A 26 -2.81 8.08 15.21
C PRO A 26 -1.40 7.62 14.84
N TRP A 27 -1.20 7.03 13.66
CA TRP A 27 0.07 6.47 13.22
C TRP A 27 0.97 7.46 12.51
N GLN A 28 0.44 8.60 12.07
CA GLN A 28 1.19 9.58 11.29
C GLN A 28 2.45 10.08 12.03
N GLN A 29 2.39 10.13 13.36
CA GLN A 29 3.49 10.52 14.26
C GLN A 29 3.94 9.37 15.19
N ASP A 30 3.46 8.16 14.95
CA ASP A 30 3.86 6.95 15.68
C ASP A 30 4.06 5.81 14.69
N ALA A 31 5.19 5.85 14.00
CA ALA A 31 5.58 4.87 13.00
C ALA A 31 5.84 3.47 13.60
N MET A 32 6.12 3.38 14.90
CA MET A 32 6.28 2.10 15.58
C MET A 32 4.92 1.39 15.71
N ALA A 33 3.89 2.13 16.15
CA ALA A 33 2.51 1.63 16.15
C ALA A 33 2.06 1.32 14.71
N ALA A 34 2.39 2.18 13.75
CA ALA A 34 2.05 2.01 12.36
C ALA A 34 2.60 0.70 11.77
N CYS A 35 3.87 0.37 12.03
CA CYS A 35 4.52 -0.84 11.53
C CYS A 35 3.89 -2.14 12.04
N SER A 36 3.10 -2.06 13.11
CA SER A 36 2.41 -3.17 13.78
C SER A 36 0.88 -3.12 13.60
N ALA A 37 0.37 -2.23 12.75
CA ALA A 37 -1.05 -1.94 12.66
C ALA A 37 -1.89 -3.07 12.03
N GLU A 38 -1.35 -3.90 11.13
CA GLU A 38 -2.13 -4.94 10.43
C GLU A 38 -3.44 -4.38 9.81
N LEU A 39 -3.35 -3.24 9.13
CA LEU A 39 -4.46 -2.52 8.50
C LEU A 39 -5.09 -3.32 7.36
N LYS A 40 -6.43 -3.34 7.32
CA LYS A 40 -7.25 -3.98 6.28
C LYS A 40 -8.22 -3.00 5.64
N PHE A 41 -8.64 -3.31 4.42
CA PHE A 41 -9.77 -2.63 3.78
C PHE A 41 -10.97 -3.56 3.62
N GLN A 42 -12.14 -3.09 4.03
CA GLN A 42 -13.42 -3.65 3.63
C GLN A 42 -13.99 -2.77 2.53
N ILE A 43 -14.09 -3.32 1.32
CA ILE A 43 -14.57 -2.60 0.14
C ILE A 43 -15.99 -3.05 -0.17
N ASP A 44 -16.95 -2.17 0.11
CA ASP A 44 -18.37 -2.38 -0.14
C ASP A 44 -18.74 -1.71 -1.48
N TYR A 45 -18.51 -2.42 -2.58
CA TYR A 45 -18.77 -1.94 -3.94
C TYR A 45 -19.86 -2.79 -4.62
N PRO A 46 -20.99 -2.20 -5.06
CA PRO A 46 -22.05 -2.92 -5.75
C PRO A 46 -21.52 -3.37 -7.11
N ARG A 47 -21.43 -4.68 -7.28
CA ARG A 47 -20.94 -5.29 -8.51
C ARG A 47 -21.94 -6.32 -8.98
N GLU A 48 -22.20 -6.32 -10.28
CA GLU A 48 -23.00 -7.37 -10.90
C GLU A 48 -22.31 -8.73 -10.67
N PRO A 49 -23.06 -9.81 -10.34
CA PRO A 49 -22.48 -11.13 -10.08
C PRO A 49 -21.65 -11.68 -11.25
N THR A 50 -21.92 -11.22 -12.48
CA THR A 50 -21.25 -11.66 -13.70
C THR A 50 -20.09 -10.76 -14.13
N ASP A 51 -19.81 -9.67 -13.42
CA ASP A 51 -18.66 -8.80 -13.74
C ASP A 51 -17.36 -9.56 -13.46
N PRO A 52 -16.53 -9.82 -14.49
CA PRO A 52 -15.34 -10.64 -14.34
C PRO A 52 -14.16 -9.89 -13.72
N ARG A 53 -14.26 -8.56 -13.56
CA ARG A 53 -13.17 -7.71 -13.12
C ARG A 53 -12.90 -7.88 -11.62
N GLU A 54 -11.63 -7.95 -11.25
CA GLU A 54 -11.19 -7.76 -9.87
C GLU A 54 -11.41 -6.32 -9.40
N LEU A 55 -11.50 -6.09 -8.09
CA LEU A 55 -11.71 -4.74 -7.54
C LEU A 55 -10.60 -3.76 -7.98
N SER A 56 -9.37 -4.27 -8.14
CA SER A 56 -8.21 -3.52 -8.61
C SER A 56 -8.24 -3.13 -10.08
N GLU A 57 -9.20 -3.67 -10.84
CA GLU A 57 -9.46 -3.33 -12.24
C GLU A 57 -10.61 -2.31 -12.39
N ILE A 58 -11.28 -1.91 -11.30
CA ILE A 58 -12.36 -0.93 -11.30
C ILE A 58 -11.77 0.49 -11.15
N PRO A 59 -11.95 1.39 -12.14
CA PRO A 59 -11.30 2.71 -12.14
C PRO A 59 -11.58 3.57 -10.92
N GLU A 60 -12.82 3.60 -10.43
CA GLU A 60 -13.26 4.42 -9.31
C GLU A 60 -12.61 3.98 -8.00
N ILE A 61 -12.47 2.66 -7.80
CA ILE A 61 -11.76 2.08 -6.66
C ILE A 61 -10.28 2.46 -6.76
N ARG A 62 -9.65 2.26 -7.92
CA ARG A 62 -8.25 2.65 -8.13
C ARG A 62 -8.01 4.14 -7.84
N MET A 63 -8.88 5.01 -8.34
CA MET A 63 -8.76 6.46 -8.14
C MET A 63 -8.79 6.84 -6.65
N TRP A 64 -9.62 6.17 -5.85
CA TRP A 64 -9.64 6.40 -4.41
C TRP A 64 -8.34 5.95 -3.74
N PHE A 65 -7.80 4.78 -4.10
CA PHE A 65 -6.51 4.31 -3.58
C PHE A 65 -5.35 5.19 -4.04
N ILE A 66 -5.36 5.71 -5.27
CA ILE A 66 -4.38 6.68 -5.76
C ILE A 66 -4.40 7.95 -4.90
N ARG A 67 -5.60 8.47 -4.57
CA ARG A 67 -5.71 9.63 -3.67
C ARG A 67 -5.17 9.31 -2.28
N LEU A 68 -5.56 8.18 -1.70
CA LEU A 68 -5.09 7.75 -0.38
C LEU A 68 -3.57 7.65 -0.34
N ASP A 69 -2.99 7.05 -1.36
CA ASP A 69 -1.55 6.85 -1.52
C ASP A 69 -0.77 8.16 -1.67
N ALA A 70 -1.34 9.12 -2.43
CA ALA A 70 -0.76 10.45 -2.56
C ALA A 70 -0.75 11.22 -1.22
N CYS A 71 -1.76 11.03 -0.38
CA CYS A 71 -1.83 11.66 0.95
C CYS A 71 -0.96 10.93 2.00
N TYR A 72 -0.83 9.60 1.88
CA TYR A 72 -0.16 8.74 2.86
C TYR A 72 0.77 7.72 2.17
N PRO A 73 1.86 8.16 1.53
CA PRO A 73 2.70 7.27 0.72
C PRO A 73 3.42 6.18 1.54
N TRP A 74 3.50 6.36 2.86
CA TRP A 74 4.07 5.39 3.80
C TRP A 74 3.11 4.28 4.22
N LEU A 75 1.81 4.39 3.90
CA LEU A 75 0.76 3.47 4.35
C LEU A 75 1.03 1.97 4.07
N PRO A 76 1.74 1.55 3.00
CA PRO A 76 2.02 0.14 2.74
C PRO A 76 2.67 -0.62 3.91
N VAL A 77 3.44 0.05 4.79
CA VAL A 77 4.06 -0.63 5.94
C VAL A 77 3.08 -1.01 7.05
N CYS A 78 1.90 -0.41 7.03
CA CYS A 78 0.84 -0.62 8.02
C CYS A 78 -0.09 -1.77 7.68
N LEU A 79 -0.10 -2.20 6.42
CA LEU A 79 -1.05 -3.19 5.90
C LEU A 79 -0.87 -4.57 6.55
N ASP A 80 -1.96 -5.34 6.67
CA ASP A 80 -1.88 -6.76 7.00
C ASP A 80 -1.35 -7.55 5.80
N TRP A 81 -0.01 -7.63 5.73
CA TRP A 81 0.73 -8.37 4.72
C TRP A 81 0.36 -9.87 4.69
N LYS A 82 0.05 -10.47 5.84
CA LYS A 82 -0.27 -11.90 5.93
C LYS A 82 -1.59 -12.22 5.25
N SER A 83 -2.53 -11.29 5.28
CA SER A 83 -3.82 -11.42 4.59
C SER A 83 -3.81 -11.00 3.11
N GLY A 84 -2.64 -10.60 2.58
CA GLY A 84 -2.50 -10.21 1.18
C GLY A 84 -2.84 -8.74 0.89
N GLU A 85 -3.01 -7.89 1.90
CA GLU A 85 -3.36 -6.47 1.72
C GLU A 85 -2.29 -5.70 0.95
N LEU A 86 -1.00 -6.03 1.15
CA LEU A 86 0.09 -5.41 0.40
C LEU A 86 -0.04 -5.68 -1.11
N ALA A 87 -0.31 -6.93 -1.48
CA ALA A 87 -0.51 -7.30 -2.88
C ALA A 87 -1.76 -6.59 -3.45
N ARG A 88 -2.88 -6.64 -2.74
CA ARG A 88 -4.11 -5.96 -3.17
C ARG A 88 -3.90 -4.44 -3.34
N TYR A 89 -3.27 -3.78 -2.38
CA TYR A 89 -2.96 -2.35 -2.43
C TYR A 89 -2.04 -2.03 -3.61
N THR A 90 -1.01 -2.84 -3.84
CA THR A 90 -0.11 -2.69 -4.99
C THR A 90 -0.88 -2.83 -6.31
N ALA A 91 -1.81 -3.78 -6.41
CA ALA A 91 -2.65 -3.96 -7.60
C ALA A 91 -3.55 -2.74 -7.88
N MET A 92 -3.97 -1.99 -6.85
CA MET A 92 -4.71 -0.74 -7.03
C MET A 92 -3.88 0.36 -7.70
N LEU A 93 -2.55 0.31 -7.57
CA LEU A 93 -1.63 1.39 -7.96
C LEU A 93 -0.75 1.03 -9.16
N VAL A 94 -0.52 -0.27 -9.39
CA VAL A 94 0.36 -0.79 -10.43
C VAL A 94 -0.48 -1.51 -11.49
N PRO A 95 -0.22 -1.28 -12.80
CA PRO A 95 -0.80 -2.08 -13.86
C PRO A 95 -0.52 -3.57 -13.63
N HIS A 96 -1.54 -4.40 -13.80
CA HIS A 96 -1.44 -5.83 -13.58
C HIS A 96 -2.41 -6.58 -14.50
N GLN A 97 -2.21 -7.88 -14.60
CA GLN A 97 -3.16 -8.84 -15.13
C GLN A 97 -3.55 -9.80 -14.03
N PHE A 98 -4.80 -10.24 -14.02
CA PHE A 98 -5.26 -11.27 -13.10
C PHE A 98 -5.42 -12.60 -13.83
N HIS A 99 -4.74 -13.64 -13.35
CA HIS A 99 -4.86 -15.00 -13.86
C HIS A 99 -5.45 -15.91 -12.79
N ARG A 100 -6.47 -16.70 -13.14
CA ARG A 100 -7.19 -17.55 -12.16
C ARG A 100 -6.30 -18.58 -11.45
N THR A 101 -5.24 -19.04 -12.12
CA THR A 101 -4.30 -20.05 -11.56
C THR A 101 -3.02 -19.45 -10.99
N GLU A 102 -2.59 -18.29 -11.49
CA GLU A 102 -1.28 -17.70 -11.16
C GLU A 102 -1.42 -16.45 -10.29
N GLY A 103 -2.65 -15.96 -10.07
CA GLY A 103 -2.93 -14.78 -9.27
C GLY A 103 -2.62 -13.48 -10.02
N ILE A 104 -2.17 -12.48 -9.27
CA ILE A 104 -1.86 -11.15 -9.79
C ILE A 104 -0.47 -11.16 -10.42
N GLN A 105 -0.37 -10.71 -11.67
CA GLN A 105 0.88 -10.49 -12.39
C GLN A 105 1.04 -9.00 -12.67
N TYR A 106 1.95 -8.35 -11.95
CA TYR A 106 2.24 -6.94 -12.15
C TYR A 106 3.05 -6.70 -13.42
N ASN A 107 2.86 -5.54 -14.03
CA ASN A 107 3.83 -5.04 -14.99
C ASN A 107 5.16 -4.80 -14.25
N PRO A 108 6.28 -5.40 -14.69
CA PRO A 108 7.53 -5.38 -13.94
C PRO A 108 8.15 -3.98 -13.83
N GLU A 109 8.16 -3.20 -14.91
CA GLU A 109 8.72 -1.84 -14.90
C GLU A 109 7.90 -0.91 -13.99
N ALA A 110 6.58 -1.02 -14.05
CA ALA A 110 5.70 -0.22 -13.20
C ALA A 110 5.81 -0.61 -11.72
N LEU A 111 5.99 -1.91 -11.43
CA LEU A 111 6.19 -2.38 -10.06
C LEU A 111 7.53 -1.91 -9.50
N GLU A 112 8.59 -1.92 -10.30
CA GLU A 112 9.90 -1.41 -9.90
C GLU A 112 9.84 0.08 -9.55
N ILE A 113 9.23 0.90 -10.41
CA ILE A 113 9.05 2.33 -10.18
C ILE A 113 8.22 2.58 -8.91
N PHE A 114 7.12 1.84 -8.74
CA PHE A 114 6.29 1.90 -7.54
C PHE A 114 7.11 1.56 -6.29
N LEU A 115 7.87 0.46 -6.33
CA LEU A 115 8.64 -0.03 -5.19
C LEU A 115 9.71 0.98 -4.78
N MET A 116 10.46 1.54 -5.72
CA MET A 116 11.46 2.58 -5.44
C MET A 116 10.82 3.82 -4.82
N HIS A 117 9.69 4.27 -5.36
CA HIS A 117 8.94 5.39 -4.78
C HIS A 117 8.54 5.11 -3.33
N LYS A 118 8.04 3.89 -3.03
CA LYS A 118 7.66 3.50 -1.68
C LYS A 118 8.83 3.40 -0.74
N ILE A 119 9.94 2.82 -1.17
CA ILE A 119 11.16 2.72 -0.38
C ILE A 119 11.61 4.10 0.07
N PHE A 120 11.70 5.07 -0.83
CA PHE A 120 12.15 6.42 -0.48
C PHE A 120 11.16 7.13 0.45
N ALA A 121 9.87 7.10 0.15
CA ALA A 121 8.86 7.75 0.98
C ALA A 121 8.79 7.17 2.40
N ILE A 122 8.83 5.83 2.51
CA ILE A 122 8.79 5.13 3.79
C ILE A 122 10.10 5.34 4.55
N ALA A 123 11.25 5.22 3.90
CA ALA A 123 12.56 5.43 4.54
C ALA A 123 12.66 6.83 5.14
N GLN A 124 12.28 7.85 4.37
CA GLN A 124 12.25 9.24 4.84
C GLN A 124 11.30 9.41 6.03
N TRP A 125 10.11 8.83 5.96
CA TRP A 125 9.13 8.93 7.04
C TRP A 125 9.58 8.21 8.32
N LEU A 126 10.12 7.01 8.23
CA LEU A 126 10.67 6.27 9.38
C LEU A 126 11.87 7.00 9.98
N LYS A 127 12.77 7.53 9.15
CA LYS A 127 13.93 8.33 9.58
C LYS A 127 13.50 9.58 10.34
N SER A 128 12.46 10.28 9.87
CA SER A 128 11.91 11.47 10.56
C SER A 128 11.39 11.19 11.97
N GLN A 129 11.11 9.91 12.29
CA GLN A 129 10.67 9.45 13.59
C GLN A 129 11.75 8.66 14.35
N GLY A 130 13.00 8.67 13.86
CA GLY A 130 14.13 7.98 14.49
C GLY A 130 14.07 6.46 14.44
N LEU A 131 13.33 5.89 13.47
CA LEU A 131 13.21 4.44 13.32
C LEU A 131 14.06 3.89 12.16
N PRO A 132 14.63 2.69 12.31
CA PRO A 132 15.32 2.01 11.22
C PRO A 132 14.33 1.52 10.15
N SER A 133 14.73 1.58 8.88
CA SER A 133 13.87 1.23 7.75
C SER A 133 14.31 -0.01 6.97
N LYS A 134 15.62 -0.35 6.99
CA LYS A 134 16.24 -1.40 6.16
C LYS A 134 15.49 -2.73 6.17
N SER A 135 15.40 -3.40 7.32
CA SER A 135 14.79 -4.73 7.42
C SER A 135 13.31 -4.75 6.98
N LYS A 136 12.54 -3.72 7.35
CA LYS A 136 11.12 -3.61 6.99
C LYS A 136 10.95 -3.40 5.48
N LEU A 137 11.79 -2.58 4.86
CA LEU A 137 11.75 -2.30 3.43
C LEU A 137 12.21 -3.49 2.58
N MET A 138 13.26 -4.20 2.99
CA MET A 138 13.65 -5.47 2.38
C MET A 138 12.52 -6.51 2.44
N SER A 139 11.86 -6.64 3.60
CA SER A 139 10.75 -7.57 3.75
C SER A 139 9.56 -7.22 2.84
N MET A 140 9.26 -5.93 2.72
CA MET A 140 8.19 -5.44 1.84
C MET A 140 8.48 -5.73 0.37
N ALA A 141 9.72 -5.50 -0.07
CA ALA A 141 10.13 -5.79 -1.45
C ALA A 141 10.08 -7.29 -1.77
N ASN A 142 10.58 -8.13 -0.86
CA ASN A 142 10.55 -9.59 -1.02
C ASN A 142 9.12 -10.13 -1.17
N LEU A 143 8.15 -9.57 -0.42
CA LEU A 143 6.74 -9.94 -0.56
C LEU A 143 6.13 -9.56 -1.92
N LEU A 144 6.71 -8.57 -2.61
CA LEU A 144 6.34 -8.18 -3.96
C LEU A 144 7.21 -8.87 -5.03
N GLY A 145 8.10 -9.78 -4.63
CA GLY A 145 8.96 -10.55 -5.54
C GLY A 145 10.23 -9.81 -5.98
N TYR A 146 10.67 -8.79 -5.24
CA TYR A 146 11.88 -8.01 -5.54
C TYR A 146 12.93 -8.21 -4.46
N ASP A 147 14.13 -8.59 -4.89
CA ASP A 147 15.33 -8.61 -4.04
C ASP A 147 16.01 -7.24 -4.11
N LEU A 148 15.98 -6.48 -3.01
CA LEU A 148 16.67 -5.19 -2.92
C LEU A 148 18.16 -5.39 -2.62
N ASP A 149 18.99 -4.62 -3.32
CA ASP A 149 20.39 -4.47 -2.95
C ASP A 149 20.50 -3.68 -1.64
N GLU A 150 21.20 -4.25 -0.65
CA GLU A 150 21.44 -3.62 0.64
C GLU A 150 22.22 -2.32 0.52
N SER A 151 23.04 -2.15 -0.53
CA SER A 151 23.80 -0.93 -0.79
C SER A 151 22.91 0.29 -1.03
N LEU A 152 21.63 0.09 -1.41
CA LEU A 152 20.66 1.17 -1.54
C LEU A 152 20.51 1.97 -0.24
N PHE A 153 20.60 1.31 0.91
CA PHE A 153 20.41 1.95 2.22
C PHE A 153 21.59 2.82 2.64
N ASP A 154 22.79 2.55 2.13
CA ASP A 154 23.96 3.37 2.39
C ASP A 154 23.74 4.82 1.91
N PHE A 155 23.02 4.99 0.80
CA PHE A 155 22.63 6.30 0.25
C PHE A 155 21.53 7.01 1.06
N LEU A 156 20.69 6.26 1.78
CA LEU A 156 19.57 6.81 2.57
C LEU A 156 20.02 7.28 3.96
N GLU A 157 21.10 6.70 4.47
CA GLU A 157 21.70 7.06 5.75
C GLU A 157 22.59 8.31 5.65
N THR A 158 23.11 8.64 4.45
CA THR A 158 24.07 9.74 4.25
C THR A 158 23.46 11.14 4.23
N ASP A 159 22.14 11.28 4.07
CA ASP A 159 21.46 12.58 4.11
C ASP A 159 21.25 13.05 5.57
N ALA A 160 22.24 13.73 6.15
CA ALA A 160 22.13 14.44 7.44
C ALA A 160 22.58 15.90 7.29
#